data_AF-A0A0L6UMF4-F1
#
_entry.id   AF-A0A0L6UMF4-F1
#
_cell.length_a   1.000
_cell.length_b   1.000
_cell.length_c   1.000
_cell.angle_alpha   90.00
_cell.angle_beta   90.00
_cell.angle_gamma   90.00
#
_symmetry.space_group_name_H-M   'P 1'
#
loop_
_entity.id
_entity.type
_entity.pdbx_description
1 polymer ?
#
loop_
_entity_poly.entity_id
_entity_poly.type
_entity_poly.pdbx_seq_one_letter_code
_entity_poly.pdbx_strand_id
1 'polypeptide(L)'
;MDALNTRFDEVMRMMTKERTQRLATEETLRQTQAHLDTQQHPAPTQPNPAPAPNPIKLAKPQPFEGTCGAAAEVFFAQIALHAITYPEPFPTDASKVAFATLFMQDYAATWCQPYLNRIFN
;
A
#
# COMPACT_ATOMS: atom_id res chain seq x y z
N MET A 1 -12.56 38.90 -21.00
CA MET A 1 -13.45 37.96 -20.29
C MET A 1 -13.46 36.58 -20.96
N ASP A 2 -13.36 36.49 -22.29
CA ASP A 2 -13.46 35.21 -23.03
C ASP A 2 -12.43 34.15 -22.66
N ALA A 3 -11.16 34.52 -22.51
CA ALA A 3 -10.09 33.57 -22.19
C ALA A 3 -10.28 32.87 -20.83
N LEU A 4 -10.91 33.54 -19.86
CA LEU A 4 -11.22 32.94 -18.56
C LEU A 4 -12.36 31.94 -18.65
N ASN A 5 -13.39 32.24 -19.44
CA ASN A 5 -14.53 31.35 -19.65
C ASN A 5 -14.11 30.07 -20.39
N THR A 6 -13.23 30.19 -21.40
CA THR A 6 -12.66 29.05 -22.12
C THR A 6 -11.87 28.12 -21.20
N ARG A 7 -11.07 28.67 -20.27
CA ARG A 7 -10.33 27.86 -19.29
C ARG A 7 -11.26 27.07 -18.37
N PHE A 8 -12.38 27.66 -17.97
CA PHE A 8 -13.39 26.96 -17.16
C PHE A 8 -14.06 25.82 -17.93
N ASP A 9 -14.44 26.04 -19.19
CA ASP A 9 -15.05 25.00 -20.04
C ASP A 9 -14.09 23.82 -20.27
N GLU A 10 -12.79 24.09 -20.41
CA GLU A 10 -11.76 23.07 -20.55
C GLU A 10 -11.62 22.21 -19.28
N VAL A 11 -11.59 22.85 -18.09
CA VAL A 11 -11.53 22.15 -16.81
C VAL A 11 -12.77 21.27 -16.60
N MET A 12 -13.97 21.79 -16.88
CA MET A 12 -15.21 21.02 -16.78
C MET A 12 -15.21 19.80 -17.71
N ARG A 13 -14.68 19.97 -18.93
CA ARG A 13 -14.53 18.88 -19.89
C ARG A 13 -13.52 17.84 -19.41
N MET A 14 -12.39 18.25 -18.84
CA MET A 14 -11.38 17.32 -18.31
C MET A 14 -11.90 16.55 -17.10
N MET A 15 -12.58 17.22 -16.16
CA MET A 15 -13.19 16.55 -15.01
C MET A 15 -14.25 15.52 -15.44
N THR A 16 -15.02 15.83 -16.48
CA THR A 16 -16.01 14.89 -17.03
C THR A 16 -15.32 13.66 -17.62
N LYS A 17 -14.26 13.86 -18.40
CA LYS A 17 -13.46 12.76 -18.98
C LYS A 17 -12.80 11.90 -17.92
N GLU A 18 -12.23 12.52 -16.89
CA GLU A 18 -11.63 11.80 -15.76
C GLU A 18 -12.68 10.96 -15.02
N ARG A 19 -13.86 11.53 -14.75
CA ARG A 19 -14.94 10.79 -14.09
C ARG A 19 -15.42 9.61 -14.92
N THR A 20 -15.59 9.78 -16.23
CA THR A 20 -15.98 8.68 -17.13
C THR A 20 -14.90 7.60 -17.16
N GLN A 21 -13.62 7.96 -17.19
CA GLN A 21 -12.52 6.99 -17.17
C GLN A 21 -12.45 6.22 -15.85
N ARG A 22 -12.61 6.92 -14.72
CA ARG A 22 -12.67 6.28 -13.39
C ARG A 22 -13.82 5.29 -13.31
N LEU A 23 -15.02 5.67 -13.77
CA LEU A 23 -16.18 4.78 -13.80
C LEU A 23 -15.96 3.54 -14.68
N ALA A 24 -15.37 3.70 -15.87
CA ALA A 24 -15.06 2.56 -16.74
C ALA A 24 -14.02 1.62 -16.13
N THR A 25 -13.03 2.17 -15.40
CA THR A 25 -12.00 1.39 -14.69
C THR A 25 -12.61 0.63 -13.52
N GLU A 26 -13.47 1.28 -12.73
CA GLU A 26 -14.19 0.66 -11.62
C GLU A 26 -15.17 -0.42 -12.10
N GLU A 27 -15.87 -0.20 -13.21
CA GLU A 27 -16.74 -1.22 -13.81
C GLU A 27 -15.94 -2.45 -14.26
N THR A 28 -14.81 -2.24 -14.92
CA THR A 28 -13.92 -3.34 -15.35
C THR A 28 -13.41 -4.14 -14.15
N LEU A 29 -13.06 -3.46 -13.05
CA LEU A 29 -12.65 -4.11 -11.81
C LEU A 29 -13.80 -4.96 -11.24
N ARG A 30 -15.02 -4.41 -11.17
CA ARG A 30 -16.21 -5.14 -10.68
C ARG A 30 -16.55 -6.35 -11.54
N GLN A 31 -16.46 -6.23 -12.87
CA GLN A 31 -16.71 -7.35 -13.78
C GLN A 31 -15.64 -8.44 -13.62
N THR A 32 -14.37 -8.05 -13.51
CA THR A 32 -13.26 -8.99 -13.28
C THR A 32 -13.43 -9.73 -11.95
N GLN A 33 -13.82 -9.00 -10.90
CA GLN A 33 -14.10 -9.60 -9.58
C GLN A 33 -15.26 -10.60 -9.66
N ALA A 34 -16.38 -10.22 -10.29
CA ALA A 34 -17.53 -11.12 -10.45
C ALA A 34 -17.20 -12.38 -11.26
N HIS A 35 -16.34 -12.26 -12.28
CA HIS A 35 -15.85 -13.41 -13.04
C HIS A 35 -14.98 -14.36 -12.19
N LEU A 36 -14.15 -13.81 -11.29
CA LEU A 36 -13.37 -14.62 -10.36
C LEU A 36 -14.27 -15.33 -9.33
N ASP A 37 -15.27 -14.61 -8.79
CA ASP A 37 -16.22 -15.17 -7.81
C ASP A 37 -17.09 -16.29 -8.43
N THR A 38 -17.49 -16.16 -9.70
CA THR A 38 -18.25 -17.21 -10.41
C THR A 38 -17.42 -18.45 -10.75
N GLN A 39 -16.09 -18.33 -10.89
CA GLN A 39 -15.21 -19.50 -11.02
C GLN A 39 -14.91 -20.20 -9.68
N GLN A 40 -15.19 -19.57 -8.55
CA GLN A 40 -14.91 -20.09 -7.21
C GLN A 40 -16.07 -20.89 -6.58
N HIS A 41 -17.06 -21.38 -7.34
CA HIS A 41 -18.04 -22.34 -6.80
C HIS A 41 -17.57 -23.79 -7.01
N PRO A 42 -17.06 -24.51 -6.00
CA PRO A 42 -16.90 -25.95 -6.06
C PRO A 42 -18.26 -26.61 -5.75
N ALA A 43 -18.51 -27.77 -6.35
CA ALA A 43 -19.53 -28.71 -5.87
C ALA A 43 -19.31 -29.03 -4.37
N PRO A 44 -20.36 -29.32 -3.59
CA PRO A 44 -20.25 -29.46 -2.14
C PRO A 44 -19.40 -30.69 -1.81
N THR A 45 -18.14 -30.45 -1.51
CA THR A 45 -17.20 -31.46 -1.03
C THR A 45 -16.83 -31.06 0.40
N GLN A 46 -16.94 -32.01 1.33
CA GLN A 46 -16.73 -31.84 2.77
C GLN A 46 -15.52 -30.96 3.12
N PRO A 47 -15.58 -30.17 4.21
CA PRO A 47 -14.45 -29.34 4.63
C PRO A 47 -13.33 -30.23 5.17
N ASN A 48 -12.36 -30.55 4.31
CA ASN A 48 -11.00 -30.79 4.78
C ASN A 48 -10.43 -29.42 5.17
N PRO A 49 -9.76 -29.25 6.32
CA PRO A 49 -9.07 -28.00 6.62
C PRO A 49 -8.10 -27.71 5.48
N ALA A 50 -8.33 -26.62 4.74
CA ALA A 50 -7.39 -26.18 3.74
C ALA A 50 -6.03 -26.00 4.42
N PRO A 51 -4.92 -26.51 3.85
CA PRO A 51 -3.59 -26.16 4.34
C PRO A 51 -3.51 -24.65 4.38
N ALA A 52 -3.21 -24.08 5.55
CA ALA A 52 -3.00 -22.65 5.67
C ALA A 52 -1.99 -22.22 4.59
N PRO A 53 -2.23 -21.14 3.84
CA PRO A 53 -1.29 -20.66 2.85
C PRO A 53 0.09 -20.54 3.50
N ASN A 54 1.09 -21.23 2.94
CA ASN A 54 2.46 -21.09 3.43
C ASN A 54 2.81 -19.60 3.36
N PRO A 55 3.09 -18.92 4.48
CA PRO A 55 3.39 -17.51 4.43
C PRO A 55 4.65 -17.34 3.57
N ILE A 56 4.53 -16.54 2.51
CA ILE A 56 5.67 -16.13 1.67
C ILE A 56 6.73 -15.61 2.62
N LYS A 57 7.90 -16.25 2.72
CA LYS A 57 8.93 -15.86 3.69
C LYS A 57 9.75 -14.71 3.12
N LEU A 58 9.43 -13.48 3.51
CA LEU A 58 10.24 -12.33 3.12
C LEU A 58 11.55 -12.28 3.90
N ALA A 59 12.62 -11.86 3.22
CA ALA A 59 13.89 -11.56 3.86
C ALA A 59 13.73 -10.37 4.82
N LYS A 60 14.43 -10.41 5.95
CA LYS A 60 14.48 -9.29 6.91
C LYS A 60 14.96 -8.02 6.18
N PRO A 61 14.29 -6.85 6.36
CA PRO A 61 14.76 -5.59 5.79
C PRO A 61 16.20 -5.28 6.22
N GLN A 62 16.97 -4.67 5.32
CA GLN A 62 18.32 -4.24 5.67
C GLN A 62 18.30 -3.04 6.61
N PRO A 63 19.28 -2.92 7.53
CA PRO A 63 19.49 -1.70 8.29
C PRO A 63 19.63 -0.46 7.40
N PHE A 64 19.13 0.67 7.89
CA PHE A 64 19.18 1.95 7.20
C PHE A 64 19.87 3.01 8.06
N GLU A 65 20.98 3.54 7.55
CA GLU A 65 21.80 4.54 8.25
C GLU A 65 21.29 5.98 8.08
N GLY A 66 20.31 6.21 7.20
CA GLY A 66 19.77 7.55 6.94
C GLY A 66 20.27 8.22 5.66
N THR A 67 20.91 7.48 4.76
CA THR A 67 21.36 8.00 3.46
C THR A 67 20.18 8.38 2.57
N CYS A 68 20.21 9.56 1.93
CA CYS A 68 19.17 10.00 1.01
C CYS A 68 19.26 9.31 -0.37
N GLY A 69 18.23 9.48 -1.21
CA GLY A 69 18.18 8.96 -2.58
C GLY A 69 17.81 7.48 -2.65
N ALA A 70 18.39 6.76 -3.61
CA ALA A 70 18.00 5.39 -3.95
C ALA A 70 18.02 4.41 -2.76
N ALA A 71 18.95 4.57 -1.82
CA ALA A 71 19.01 3.72 -0.62
C ALA A 71 17.77 3.90 0.27
N ALA A 72 17.25 5.12 0.40
CA ALA A 72 16.02 5.39 1.15
C ALA A 72 14.81 4.79 0.45
N GLU A 73 14.72 4.91 -0.88
CA GLU A 73 13.64 4.33 -1.68
C GLU A 73 13.59 2.80 -1.54
N VAL A 74 14.75 2.13 -1.65
CA VAL A 74 14.86 0.68 -1.47
C VAL A 74 14.44 0.27 -0.07
N PHE A 75 14.86 1.01 0.95
CA PHE A 75 14.47 0.74 2.32
C PHE A 75 12.95 0.82 2.51
N PHE A 76 12.31 1.92 2.09
CA PHE A 76 10.85 2.07 2.23
C PHE A 76 10.07 1.07 1.35
N ALA A 77 10.58 0.71 0.19
CA ALA A 77 9.98 -0.34 -0.65
C ALA A 77 10.00 -1.70 0.06
N GLN A 78 11.08 -2.05 0.76
CA GLN A 78 11.14 -3.28 1.57
C GLN A 78 10.13 -3.25 2.72
N ILE A 79 10.03 -2.14 3.45
CA ILE A 79 9.04 -1.99 4.53
C ILE A 79 7.61 -2.12 3.99
N ALA A 80 7.29 -1.45 2.88
CA ALA A 80 5.98 -1.53 2.25
C ALA A 80 5.65 -2.96 1.80
N LEU A 81 6.62 -3.67 1.23
CA LEU A 81 6.44 -5.06 0.81
C LEU A 81 6.16 -5.99 2.01
N HIS A 82 6.84 -5.78 3.14
CA HIS A 82 6.55 -6.50 4.40
C HIS A 82 5.13 -6.21 4.89
N ALA A 83 4.71 -4.95 4.88
CA ALA A 83 3.38 -4.56 5.34
C ALA A 83 2.25 -5.15 4.48
N ILE A 84 2.45 -5.23 3.16
CA ILE A 84 1.46 -5.78 2.22
C ILE A 84 1.41 -7.31 2.32
N THR A 85 2.55 -7.96 2.54
CA THR A 85 2.63 -9.43 2.62
C THR A 85 2.08 -9.95 3.94
N TYR A 86 2.23 -9.20 5.02
CA TYR A 86 1.74 -9.56 6.36
C TYR A 86 0.84 -8.47 6.93
N PRO A 87 -0.38 -8.28 6.40
CA PRO A 87 -1.22 -7.16 6.80
C PRO A 87 -1.70 -7.24 8.27
N GLU A 88 -1.83 -8.45 8.82
CA GLU A 88 -2.33 -8.66 10.18
C GLU A 88 -1.40 -8.03 11.27
N PRO A 89 -0.07 -8.19 11.22
CA PRO A 89 0.85 -7.42 12.08
C PRO A 89 0.84 -5.90 11.89
N PHE A 90 0.30 -5.39 10.77
CA PHE A 90 0.40 -3.97 10.38
C PHE A 90 -0.96 -3.27 10.18
N PRO A 91 -1.89 -3.31 11.16
CA PRO A 91 -3.24 -2.78 10.98
C PRO A 91 -3.31 -1.25 10.91
N THR A 92 -2.25 -0.54 11.32
CA THR A 92 -2.21 0.92 11.36
C THR A 92 -0.91 1.48 10.78
N ASP A 93 -0.92 2.73 10.33
CA ASP A 93 0.31 3.38 9.87
C ASP A 93 1.35 3.51 10.99
N ALA A 94 0.92 3.62 12.25
CA ALA A 94 1.80 3.60 13.40
C ALA A 94 2.58 2.28 13.52
N SER A 95 1.93 1.12 13.31
CA SER A 95 2.60 -0.18 13.33
C SER A 95 3.63 -0.35 12.21
N LYS A 96 3.34 0.20 11.01
CA LYS A 96 4.29 0.22 9.88
C LYS A 96 5.51 1.08 10.18
N VAL A 97 5.30 2.27 10.76
CA VAL A 97 6.38 3.19 11.15
C VAL A 97 7.22 2.59 12.27
N ALA A 98 6.60 2.01 13.30
CA ALA A 98 7.29 1.35 14.39
C ALA A 98 8.16 0.18 13.89
N PHE A 99 7.70 -0.56 12.90
CA PHE A 99 8.51 -1.60 12.27
C PHE A 99 9.67 -1.02 11.46
N ALA A 100 9.46 0.04 10.69
CA ALA A 100 10.55 0.71 9.97
C ALA A 100 11.64 1.21 10.92
N THR A 101 11.28 1.78 12.08
CA THR A 101 12.27 2.31 13.02
C THR A 101 13.14 1.23 13.67
N LEU A 102 12.69 -0.03 13.75
CA LEU A 102 13.52 -1.16 14.21
C LEU A 102 14.73 -1.44 13.31
N PHE A 103 14.71 -0.93 12.08
CA PHE A 103 15.80 -1.09 11.10
C PHE A 103 16.61 0.19 10.90
N MET A 104 16.25 1.30 11.55
CA MET A 104 17.05 2.52 11.51
C MET A 104 18.28 2.35 12.41
N GLN A 105 19.46 2.73 11.93
CA GLN A 105 20.72 2.71 12.67
C GLN A 105 21.42 4.06 12.63
N ASP A 106 22.39 4.25 13.52
CA ASP A 106 23.27 5.42 13.61
C ASP A 106 22.54 6.77 13.52
N TYR A 107 22.76 7.49 12.42
CA TYR A 107 22.19 8.80 12.18
C TYR A 107 20.67 8.75 12.05
N ALA A 108 20.10 7.76 11.35
CA ALA A 108 18.66 7.58 11.26
C ALA A 108 18.02 7.26 12.61
N ALA A 109 18.66 6.43 13.43
CA ALA A 109 18.17 6.10 14.78
C ALA A 109 18.16 7.34 15.69
N THR A 110 19.23 8.14 15.65
CA THR A 110 19.33 9.39 16.40
C THR A 110 18.24 10.38 15.98
N TRP A 111 17.96 10.46 14.67
CA TRP A 111 16.93 11.35 14.13
C TRP A 111 15.51 10.95 14.54
N CYS A 112 15.18 9.66 14.57
CA CYS A 112 13.82 9.19 14.88
C CYS A 112 13.54 9.07 16.40
N GLN A 113 14.57 9.03 17.25
CA GLN A 113 14.46 8.90 18.70
C GLN A 113 13.45 9.86 19.37
N PRO A 114 13.44 11.19 19.11
CA PRO A 114 12.49 12.10 19.76
C PRO A 114 11.03 11.79 19.39
N TYR A 115 10.78 11.27 18.18
CA TYR A 115 9.44 10.88 17.75
C TYR A 115 8.98 9.59 18.42
N LEU A 116 9.88 8.61 18.56
CA LEU A 116 9.57 7.35 19.26
C LEU A 116 9.24 7.60 20.73
N ASN A 117 9.98 8.48 21.40
CA ASN A 117 9.71 8.86 22.79
C ASN A 117 8.32 9.49 22.98
N ARG A 118 7.71 10.06 21.93
CA ARG A 118 6.36 10.63 21.97
C ARG A 118 5.27 9.61 21.68
N ILE A 119 5.59 8.56 20.92
CA ILE A 119 4.65 7.48 20.57
C ILE A 119 4.55 6.47 21.72
N PHE A 120 5.64 6.26 22.47
CA PHE A 120 5.75 5.26 23.52
C PHE A 120 5.80 5.79 24.97
N ASN A 121 5.74 7.12 25.19
CA ASN A 121 5.36 7.72 26.49
C ASN A 121 3.89 8.13 26.47
#